data_AF-A0A7X8H1V2-F1
#
_entry.id   AF-A0A7X8H1V2-F1
#
_cell.length_a   1.000
_cell.length_b   1.000
_cell.length_c   1.000
_cell.angle_alpha   90.00
_cell.angle_beta   90.00
_cell.angle_gamma   90.00
#
_symmetry.space_group_name_H-M   'P 1'
#
loop_
_entity.id
_entity.type
_entity.pdbx_description
1 polymer ?
#
loop_
_entity_poly.entity_id
_entity_poly.type
_entity_poly.pdbx_seq_one_letter_code
_entity_poly.pdbx_strand_id
1 'polypeptide(L)'
;MDIAIAVILILVGVFFFLVEFFLVPGISIAGIAGFLFVGAGIYYYYSQLGTTAGNISIAGSVVLLAVTVWIFLRRKTLERIGLKAKIDSNIGTVEELDIKVGDRGIALSRLAPIGKVKVKG
;
A
#
# COMPACT_ATOMS: atom_id res chain seq x y z
N MET A 1 4.18 -37.21 -5.36
CA MET A 1 3.10 -36.48 -4.66
C MET A 1 3.69 -35.33 -3.83
N ASP A 2 4.84 -35.60 -3.22
CA ASP A 2 5.65 -34.69 -2.41
C ASP A 2 6.00 -33.36 -3.11
N ILE A 3 6.44 -33.41 -4.37
CA ILE A 3 6.79 -32.20 -5.15
C ILE A 3 5.58 -31.27 -5.31
N ALA A 4 4.39 -31.82 -5.54
CA ALA A 4 3.18 -31.01 -5.72
C ALA A 4 2.83 -30.24 -4.45
N ILE A 5 3.00 -30.85 -3.27
CA ILE A 5 2.77 -30.21 -1.98
C ILE A 5 3.72 -29.03 -1.80
N ALA A 6 5.02 -29.22 -2.08
CA ALA A 6 6.01 -28.16 -1.96
C ALA A 6 5.72 -26.97 -2.91
N VAL A 7 5.35 -27.25 -4.15
CA VAL A 7 4.97 -26.22 -5.13
C VAL A 7 3.74 -25.45 -4.66
N ILE A 8 2.70 -26.14 -4.18
CA ILE A 8 1.48 -25.50 -3.67
C ILE A 8 1.80 -24.61 -2.46
N LEU A 9 2.62 -25.06 -1.52
CA LEU A 9 3.06 -24.27 -0.36
C LEU A 9 3.73 -22.96 -0.80
N ILE A 10 4.66 -23.03 -1.75
CA ILE A 10 5.34 -21.85 -2.28
C ILE A 10 4.34 -20.91 -2.98
N LEU A 11 3.45 -21.43 -3.82
CA LEU A 11 2.45 -20.62 -4.53
C LEU A 11 1.47 -19.93 -3.57
N VAL A 12 0.99 -20.62 -2.54
CA VAL A 12 0.13 -20.05 -1.50
C VAL A 12 0.88 -19.00 -0.69
N GLY A 13 2.15 -19.24 -0.35
CA GLY A 13 2.97 -18.27 0.35
C GLY A 13 3.19 -16.98 -0.47
N VAL A 14 3.46 -17.11 -1.76
CA VAL A 14 3.57 -15.98 -2.69
C VAL A 14 2.25 -15.24 -2.82
N PHE A 15 1.12 -15.94 -2.85
CA PHE A 15 -0.21 -15.32 -2.85
C PHE A 15 -0.44 -14.48 -1.59
N PHE A 16 -0.05 -14.97 -0.41
CA PHE A 16 -0.15 -14.18 0.82
C PHE A 16 0.74 -12.94 0.83
N PHE A 17 1.94 -13.01 0.23
CA PHE A 17 2.75 -11.81 0.03
C PHE A 17 2.06 -10.81 -0.89
N LEU A 18 1.41 -11.25 -1.96
CA LEU A 18 0.61 -10.35 -2.80
C LEU A 18 -0.50 -9.70 -1.97
N VAL A 19 -1.28 -10.48 -1.23
CA VAL A 19 -2.33 -9.99 -0.32
C VAL A 19 -1.79 -8.91 0.62
N GLU A 20 -0.63 -9.13 1.25
CA GLU A 20 0.03 -8.13 2.09
C GLU A 20 0.36 -6.84 1.32
N PHE A 21 0.99 -6.94 0.15
CA PHE A 21 1.33 -5.78 -0.68
C PHE A 21 0.10 -4.97 -1.13
N PHE A 22 -1.07 -5.60 -1.30
CA PHE A 22 -2.28 -4.96 -1.82
C PHE A 22 -3.22 -4.41 -0.75
N LEU A 23 -3.44 -5.14 0.33
CA LEU A 23 -4.55 -4.87 1.26
C LEU A 23 -4.13 -4.09 2.49
N VAL A 24 -2.91 -4.31 3.00
CA VAL A 24 -2.45 -3.71 4.26
C VAL A 24 -0.98 -3.33 4.13
N PRO A 25 -0.66 -2.07 3.74
CA PRO A 25 0.72 -1.59 3.81
C PRO A 25 1.19 -1.58 5.27
N GLY A 26 2.07 -2.52 5.64
CA GLY A 26 2.59 -2.74 7.00
C GLY A 26 2.93 -4.22 7.23
N ILE A 27 3.45 -4.58 8.42
CA ILE A 27 3.62 -6.00 8.79
C ILE A 27 2.24 -6.57 9.08
N SER A 28 1.71 -7.36 8.15
CA SER A 28 0.39 -7.96 8.24
C SER A 28 0.49 -9.45 8.62
N ILE A 29 -0.60 -10.01 9.16
CA ILE A 29 -0.70 -11.46 9.42
C ILE A 29 -0.44 -12.28 8.14
N ALA A 30 -0.81 -11.73 6.98
CA ALA A 30 -0.58 -12.37 5.69
C ALA A 30 0.92 -12.48 5.37
N GLY A 31 1.74 -11.49 5.69
CA GLY A 31 3.19 -11.55 5.47
C GLY A 31 3.89 -12.66 6.24
N ILE A 32 3.53 -12.78 7.53
CA ILE A 32 4.06 -13.83 8.41
C ILE A 32 3.62 -15.20 7.89
N ALA A 33 2.34 -15.35 7.53
CA ALA A 33 1.84 -16.57 6.93
C ALA A 33 2.57 -16.91 5.63
N GLY A 34 2.75 -15.93 4.73
CA GLY A 34 3.45 -16.06 3.47
C GLY A 34 4.88 -16.56 3.65
N PHE A 35 5.62 -15.97 4.58
CA PHE A 35 6.97 -16.40 4.93
C PHE A 35 7.02 -17.85 5.43
N LEU A 36 6.10 -18.22 6.33
CA LEU A 36 6.01 -19.59 6.85
C LEU A 36 5.67 -20.61 5.75
N PHE A 37 4.74 -20.29 4.85
CA PHE A 37 4.36 -21.17 3.75
C PHE A 37 5.50 -21.37 2.74
N VAL A 38 6.19 -20.30 2.33
CA VAL A 38 7.37 -20.41 1.45
C VAL A 38 8.49 -21.18 2.14
N GLY A 39 8.78 -20.88 3.42
CA GLY A 39 9.80 -21.57 4.20
C GLY A 39 9.51 -23.05 4.37
N ALA A 40 8.25 -23.43 4.65
CA ALA A 40 7.81 -24.81 4.74
C ALA A 40 7.95 -25.54 3.40
N GLY A 41 7.59 -24.89 2.28
CA GLY A 41 7.77 -25.46 0.94
C GLY A 41 9.25 -25.72 0.60
N ILE A 42 10.14 -24.77 0.93
CA ILE A 42 11.58 -24.93 0.73
C ILE A 42 12.14 -26.05 1.63
N TYR A 43 11.76 -26.07 2.90
CA TYR A 43 12.15 -27.14 3.82
C TYR A 43 11.76 -28.52 3.28
N TYR A 44 10.56 -28.61 2.70
CA TYR A 44 10.06 -29.84 2.11
C TYR A 44 10.86 -30.28 0.87
N TYR A 45 11.37 -29.33 0.07
CA TYR A 45 12.32 -29.65 -0.99
C TYR A 45 13.63 -30.23 -0.45
N TYR A 46 14.18 -29.66 0.64
CA TYR A 46 15.38 -30.21 1.26
C TYR A 46 15.16 -31.60 1.84
N SER A 47 14.02 -31.84 2.50
CA SER A 47 13.75 -33.12 3.15
C SER A 47 13.47 -34.24 2.16
N GLN A 48 12.70 -33.99 1.10
CA GLN A 48 12.24 -35.05 0.19
C GLN A 48 13.06 -35.18 -1.10
N LEU A 49 13.69 -34.09 -1.58
CA LEU A 49 14.42 -34.07 -2.86
C LEU A 49 15.93 -33.83 -2.72
N GLY A 50 16.39 -33.57 -1.49
CA GLY A 50 17.80 -33.35 -1.19
C GLY A 50 18.29 -31.92 -1.47
N THR A 51 19.57 -31.70 -1.20
CA THR A 51 20.21 -30.38 -1.17
C THR A 51 20.21 -29.65 -2.51
N THR A 52 20.38 -30.36 -3.62
CA THR A 52 20.36 -29.75 -4.97
C THR A 52 18.99 -29.13 -5.26
N ALA A 53 17.91 -29.86 -5.01
CA ALA A 53 16.56 -29.36 -5.25
C ALA A 53 16.17 -28.23 -4.27
N GLY A 54 16.61 -28.32 -3.01
CA GLY A 54 16.45 -27.25 -2.03
C GLY A 54 17.15 -25.95 -2.42
N ASN A 55 18.40 -26.02 -2.90
CA ASN A 55 19.12 -24.83 -3.36
C ASN A 55 18.44 -24.19 -4.58
N ILE A 56 17.95 -25.02 -5.52
CA ILE A 56 17.18 -24.55 -6.68
C ILE A 56 15.87 -23.88 -6.22
N SER A 57 15.18 -24.43 -5.23
CA SER A 57 13.92 -23.85 -4.74
C SER A 57 14.14 -22.50 -4.06
N ILE A 58 15.22 -22.32 -3.28
CA ILE A 58 15.59 -21.00 -2.74
C ILE A 58 15.83 -19.99 -3.86
N ALA A 59 16.70 -20.33 -4.81
CA ALA A 59 17.02 -19.44 -5.93
C ALA A 59 15.76 -19.08 -6.74
N GLY A 60 14.92 -20.09 -7.03
CA GLY A 60 13.65 -19.92 -7.72
C GLY A 60 12.67 -19.03 -6.95
N SER A 61 12.51 -19.23 -5.64
CA SER A 61 11.64 -18.40 -4.80
C SER A 61 12.11 -16.94 -4.75
N VAL A 62 13.42 -16.68 -4.64
CA VAL A 62 13.97 -15.32 -4.65
C VAL A 62 13.71 -14.64 -5.99
N VAL A 63 14.00 -15.32 -7.10
CA VAL A 63 13.77 -14.79 -8.46
C VAL A 63 12.28 -14.53 -8.68
N LEU A 64 11.41 -15.46 -8.29
CA LEU A 64 9.96 -15.32 -8.44
C LEU A 64 9.43 -14.11 -7.67
N LEU A 65 9.89 -13.92 -6.43
CA LEU A 65 9.48 -12.80 -5.59
C LEU A 65 10.00 -11.47 -6.16
N ALA A 66 11.26 -11.42 -6.60
CA ALA A 66 11.85 -10.25 -7.25
C ALA A 66 11.12 -9.86 -8.56
N VAL A 67 10.83 -10.85 -9.42
CA VAL A 67 10.06 -10.64 -10.66
C VAL A 67 8.65 -10.15 -10.37
N THR A 68 7.98 -10.76 -9.39
CA THR A 68 6.62 -10.38 -8.97
C THR A 68 6.59 -8.93 -8.50
N VAL A 69 7.52 -8.55 -7.61
CA VAL A 69 7.66 -7.17 -7.12
C VAL A 69 8.01 -6.22 -8.27
N TRP A 70 8.96 -6.57 -9.14
CA TRP A 70 9.36 -5.71 -10.26
C TRP A 70 8.23 -5.46 -11.27
N ILE A 71 7.51 -6.51 -11.67
CA ILE A 71 6.32 -6.38 -12.52
C ILE A 71 5.28 -5.49 -11.84
N PHE A 72 5.11 -5.64 -10.53
CA PHE A 72 4.14 -4.87 -9.77
C PHE A 72 4.49 -3.39 -9.69
N LEU A 73 5.73 -3.06 -9.35
CA LEU A 73 6.23 -1.68 -9.31
C LEU A 73 6.16 -1.00 -10.69
N ARG A 74 6.40 -1.75 -11.78
CA ARG A 74 6.27 -1.23 -13.15
C ARG A 74 4.82 -0.97 -13.57
N ARG A 75 3.86 -1.71 -13.03
CA ARG A 75 2.45 -1.48 -13.36
C ARG A 75 1.96 -0.26 -12.58
N LYS A 76 1.20 0.61 -13.25
CA LYS A 76 0.50 1.79 -12.66
C LYS A 76 -0.52 1.42 -11.56
N THR A 77 -0.46 0.22 -11.00
CA THR A 77 -1.30 -0.24 -9.90
C THR A 77 -1.07 0.62 -8.66
N LEU A 78 0.19 0.98 -8.38
CA LEU A 78 0.52 1.94 -7.32
C LEU A 78 -0.07 3.33 -7.59
N GLU A 79 -0.11 3.77 -8.85
CA GLU A 79 -0.67 5.06 -9.27
C GLU A 79 -2.22 5.11 -9.19
N ARG A 80 -2.89 3.94 -9.20
CA ARG A 80 -4.34 3.81 -9.00
C ARG A 80 -4.75 3.65 -7.54
N ILE A 81 -3.92 3.00 -6.72
CA ILE A 81 -4.20 2.71 -5.31
C ILE A 81 -3.69 3.84 -4.40
N GLY A 82 -2.73 4.63 -4.87
CA GLY A 82 -2.28 5.84 -4.18
C GLY A 82 -3.47 6.77 -3.92
N LEU A 83 -3.68 7.13 -2.65
CA LEU A 83 -4.70 8.08 -2.24
C LEU A 83 -4.44 9.40 -2.96
N LYS A 84 -5.22 9.67 -4.01
CA LYS A 84 -5.25 10.97 -4.69
C LYS A 84 -6.04 11.96 -3.84
N ALA A 85 -5.62 12.14 -2.59
CA ALA A 85 -6.14 13.19 -1.73
C ALA A 85 -5.62 14.53 -2.26
N LYS A 86 -6.29 15.02 -3.31
CA LYS A 86 -6.19 16.41 -3.70
C LYS A 86 -6.99 17.16 -2.65
N ILE A 87 -6.29 17.76 -1.69
CA ILE A 87 -6.89 18.68 -0.73
C ILE A 87 -7.25 19.93 -1.55
N ASP A 88 -8.46 19.93 -2.13
CA ASP A 88 -9.04 21.09 -2.82
C ASP A 88 -9.61 22.12 -1.82
N SER A 89 -9.31 21.99 -0.52
CA SER A 89 -9.59 23.05 0.45
C SER A 89 -8.54 24.15 0.33
N ASN A 90 -8.60 24.92 -0.76
CA ASN A 90 -8.08 26.27 -0.72
C ASN A 90 -9.04 27.08 0.15
N ILE A 91 -8.60 27.49 1.34
CA ILE A 91 -9.29 28.54 2.08
C ILE A 91 -9.06 29.77 1.21
N GLY A 92 -10.05 30.12 0.37
CA GLY A 92 -9.90 31.15 -0.64
C GLY A 92 -9.13 32.34 -0.08
N THR A 93 -8.05 32.71 -0.76
CA THR A 93 -7.20 33.82 -0.29
C THR A 93 -8.05 35.09 -0.30
N VAL A 94 -7.76 36.09 0.54
CA VAL A 94 -8.55 37.34 0.61
C VAL A 94 -8.71 37.99 -0.78
N GLU A 95 -7.75 37.80 -1.68
CA GLU A 95 -7.80 38.21 -3.10
C GLU A 95 -8.83 37.43 -3.94
N GLU A 96 -9.00 36.11 -3.72
CA GLU A 96 -10.02 35.31 -4.40
C GLU A 96 -11.45 35.67 -3.94
N LEU A 97 -11.59 36.25 -2.74
CA LEU A 97 -12.86 36.71 -2.17
C LEU A 97 -13.21 38.17 -2.56
N ASP A 98 -12.38 38.85 -3.34
CA ASP A 98 -12.52 40.29 -3.74
C ASP A 98 -12.84 41.22 -2.55
N ILE A 99 -12.31 40.95 -1.36
CA ILE A 99 -12.56 41.78 -0.19
C ILE A 99 -11.66 43.00 -0.24
N LYS A 100 -12.25 44.20 -0.24
CA LYS A 100 -11.53 45.48 -0.32
C LYS A 100 -11.71 46.30 0.95
N VAL A 101 -10.74 47.16 1.25
CA VAL A 101 -10.84 48.12 2.36
C VAL A 101 -12.05 49.02 2.12
N GLY A 102 -12.97 49.05 3.09
CA GLY A 102 -14.24 49.77 3.00
C GLY A 102 -15.47 48.89 2.78
N ASP A 103 -15.29 47.59 2.47
CA ASP A 103 -16.39 46.65 2.38
C ASP A 103 -17.08 46.47 3.74
N ARG A 104 -18.42 46.43 3.72
CA ARG A 104 -19.25 46.18 4.91
C ARG A 104 -19.58 44.69 5.00
N GLY A 105 -19.51 44.14 6.22
CA GLY A 105 -19.85 42.75 6.50
C GLY A 105 -20.68 42.59 7.77
N ILE A 106 -21.28 41.43 7.93
CA ILE A 106 -22.06 41.04 9.11
C ILE A 106 -21.22 40.07 9.95
N ALA A 107 -21.08 40.35 11.25
CA ALA A 107 -20.41 39.44 12.15
C ALA A 107 -21.25 38.17 12.36
N LEU A 108 -20.68 37.00 12.07
CA LEU A 108 -21.30 35.70 12.33
C LEU A 108 -20.91 35.13 13.69
N SER A 109 -19.85 35.66 14.29
CA SER A 109 -19.44 35.36 15.66
C SER A 109 -19.41 36.62 16.51
N ARG A 110 -19.24 36.46 17.82
CA ARG A 110 -18.92 37.56 18.72
C ARG A 110 -17.68 38.31 18.23
N LEU A 111 -17.65 39.62 18.45
CA LEU A 111 -16.51 40.49 18.17
C LEU A 111 -15.43 40.27 19.24
N ALA A 112 -14.68 39.19 19.08
CA ALA A 112 -13.50 38.85 19.87
C ALA A 112 -12.24 39.09 19.01
N PRO A 113 -11.01 39.04 19.58
CA PRO A 113 -9.77 39.22 18.82
C PRO A 113 -9.64 38.31 17.58
N ILE A 114 -10.35 37.18 17.57
CA ILE A 114 -10.55 36.31 16.40
C ILE A 114 -12.05 36.08 16.23
N GLY A 115 -12.56 36.20 15.00
CA GLY A 115 -13.98 36.01 14.69
C GLY A 115 -14.22 35.65 13.22
N LYS A 116 -15.50 35.40 12.89
CA LYS A 116 -15.96 35.14 11.53
C LYS A 116 -16.86 36.28 11.06
N VAL A 117 -16.63 36.75 9.85
CA VAL A 117 -17.41 37.82 9.21
C VAL A 117 -17.91 37.31 7.86
N LYS A 118 -19.14 37.67 7.52
CA LYS A 118 -19.73 37.45 6.20
C LYS A 118 -19.67 38.76 5.42
N VAL A 119 -18.88 38.78 4.35
CA VAL A 119 -18.73 39.92 3.44
C VAL A 119 -19.28 39.49 2.09
N LYS A 120 -20.09 40.33 1.43
CA LYS A 120 -20.63 40.08 0.08
C LYS A 120 -21.45 38.80 -0.15
N GLY A 121 -22.05 38.20 0.89
CA GLY A 121 -23.09 37.16 0.74
C GLY A 121 -22.55 35.77 0.56
#